data_AF-A0A1I2CMA0-F1
#
_entry.id   AF-A0A1I2CMA0-F1
#
_cell.length_a   1.000
_cell.length_b   1.000
_cell.length_c   1.000
_cell.angle_alpha   90.00
_cell.angle_beta   90.00
_cell.angle_gamma   90.00
#
_symmetry.space_group_name_H-M   'P 1'
#
loop_
_entity.id
_entity.type
_entity.pdbx_description
1 polymer ?
#
loop_
_entity_poly.entity_id
_entity_poly.type
_entity_poly.pdbx_seq_one_letter_code
_entity_poly.pdbx_strand_id
1 'polypeptide(L)'
;FTTDPVNQDLTLFAKWTAIPTFTVSFHSQGGSAVDSMTGIVDGLTITEPNAPTRSGYTFAGWYTDGSYATAWNFNMDSVNQNLTLFAKWTAIAISSPAAPSTSELQITYTVSFDSRGGSVISGISAVKAQSTINEPKEPERAGYSFEGWYTEAAYVTLWDFHSNKVTKNLTLYAKWAEISEETNFSDIVGHWANESILKAVKAGIVSGYPNGTFDPSRIVTRTEFLVMLMNALKPASEGADLTFTDAENIPAWGQQAVAQAVQTGIISGYADGTFLPNGPITRAEMALIIARALKIETEENATTSFADDNSIPVWAKGAVAALEKHGIMKGTGANQFNASSMANRAEAVTIILKLLEE
;
A
#
# COMPACT_ATOMS: atom_id res chain seq x y z
N PHE A 1 54.37 15.32 56.19
CA PHE A 1 53.89 14.85 57.51
C PHE A 1 54.75 13.75 58.13
N THR A 2 55.74 13.17 57.44
CA THR A 2 56.54 12.04 57.99
C THR A 2 57.76 12.44 58.84
N THR A 3 57.99 13.73 59.08
CA THR A 3 59.19 14.22 59.81
C THR A 3 58.91 15.21 60.94
N ASP A 4 57.66 15.62 61.17
CA ASP A 4 57.34 16.68 62.14
C ASP A 4 56.67 16.10 63.39
N PRO A 5 57.34 16.12 64.57
CA PRO A 5 56.73 15.67 65.81
C PRO A 5 55.68 16.68 66.30
N VAL A 6 54.44 16.22 66.50
CA VAL A 6 53.35 17.01 67.09
C VAL A 6 53.42 16.91 68.61
N ASN A 7 53.84 17.99 69.26
CA ASN A 7 54.11 18.07 70.69
C ASN A 7 53.18 19.04 71.45
N GLN A 8 52.16 19.58 70.78
CA GLN A 8 51.06 20.38 71.33
C GLN A 8 49.85 20.34 70.36
N ASP A 9 48.69 20.82 70.79
CA ASP A 9 47.50 20.93 69.94
C ASP A 9 47.82 21.74 68.67
N LEU A 10 47.59 21.12 67.50
CA LEU A 10 47.94 21.66 66.19
C LEU A 10 46.67 21.84 65.35
N THR A 11 46.37 23.08 64.98
CA THR A 11 45.33 23.37 63.99
C THR A 11 45.99 23.45 62.60
N LEU A 12 45.64 22.52 61.72
CA LEU A 12 46.04 22.56 60.32
C LEU A 12 45.00 23.32 59.51
N PHE A 13 45.46 24.23 58.66
CA PHE A 13 44.61 24.93 57.71
C PHE A 13 44.76 24.28 56.33
N ALA A 14 43.67 23.80 55.76
CA ALA A 14 43.65 23.38 54.37
C ALA A 14 43.81 24.63 53.47
N LYS A 15 44.74 24.58 52.51
CA LYS A 15 44.84 25.57 51.44
C LYS A 15 44.22 24.98 50.18
N TRP A 16 43.11 25.55 49.74
CA TRP A 16 42.47 25.18 48.48
C TRP A 16 42.98 26.10 47.37
N THR A 17 43.43 25.52 46.27
CA THR A 17 43.70 26.26 45.03
C THR A 17 42.46 26.15 44.16
N ALA A 18 41.84 27.28 43.84
CA ALA A 18 40.71 27.30 42.92
C ALA A 18 41.16 26.78 41.55
N ILE A 19 40.41 25.83 41.00
CA ILE A 19 40.64 25.37 39.62
C ILE A 19 39.98 26.41 38.70
N PRO A 20 40.70 26.96 37.71
CA PRO A 20 40.11 27.93 36.79
C PRO A 20 38.93 27.30 36.03
N THR A 21 37.88 28.11 35.83
CA THR A 21 36.72 27.74 35.04
C THR A 21 36.50 28.73 33.92
N PHE A 22 36.02 28.25 32.77
CA PHE A 22 35.86 29.03 31.55
C PHE A 22 34.43 29.02 31.03
N THR A 23 34.17 29.95 30.12
CA THR A 23 32.91 30.12 29.39
C THR A 23 33.14 29.89 27.91
N VAL A 24 32.27 29.09 27.30
CA VAL A 24 32.18 28.91 25.85
C VAL A 24 30.90 29.56 25.35
N SER A 25 31.06 30.57 24.49
CA SER A 25 29.95 31.26 23.84
C SER A 25 29.78 30.82 22.39
N PHE A 26 28.56 30.89 21.87
CA PHE A 26 28.24 30.45 20.52
C PHE A 26 27.75 31.63 19.69
N HIS A 27 28.49 31.96 18.64
CA HIS A 27 28.11 32.96 17.66
C HIS A 27 27.51 32.26 16.43
N SER A 28 26.19 32.20 16.35
CA SER A 28 25.47 31.43 15.31
C SER A 28 25.62 31.97 13.88
N GLN A 29 26.37 33.06 13.66
CA GLN A 29 26.66 33.62 12.34
C GLN A 29 25.40 33.80 11.47
N GLY A 30 24.33 34.34 12.06
CA GLY A 30 23.04 34.56 11.41
C GLY A 30 22.05 33.38 11.46
N GLY A 31 22.38 32.29 12.16
CA GLY A 31 21.42 31.24 12.54
C GLY A 31 20.72 31.50 13.88
N SER A 32 19.88 30.56 14.30
CA SER A 32 19.18 30.60 15.59
C SER A 32 20.15 30.70 16.78
N ALA A 33 19.73 31.37 17.85
CA ALA A 33 20.55 31.54 19.06
C ALA A 33 20.91 30.19 19.71
N VAL A 34 22.10 30.13 20.32
CA VAL A 34 22.60 28.99 21.09
C VAL A 34 23.16 29.51 22.40
N ASP A 35 22.71 28.93 23.52
CA ASP A 35 23.07 29.37 24.86
C ASP A 35 24.56 29.11 25.17
N SER A 36 25.18 30.03 25.92
CA SER A 36 26.57 29.87 26.35
C SER A 36 26.70 28.82 27.47
N MET A 37 27.81 28.09 27.48
CA MET A 37 28.16 27.16 28.55
C MET A 37 29.14 27.84 29.50
N THR A 38 28.90 27.76 30.81
CA THR A 38 29.71 28.42 31.84
C THR A 38 30.18 27.42 32.90
N GLY A 39 31.25 27.75 33.64
CA GLY A 39 31.74 26.91 34.74
C GLY A 39 32.53 25.68 34.28
N ILE A 40 33.06 25.69 33.05
CA ILE A 40 33.81 24.56 32.48
C ILE A 40 35.20 24.52 33.11
N VAL A 41 35.52 23.44 33.81
CA VAL A 41 36.82 23.27 34.46
C VAL A 41 37.93 23.14 33.40
N ASP A 42 39.07 23.79 33.66
CA ASP A 42 40.25 23.75 32.78
C ASP A 42 40.63 22.33 32.32
N GLY A 43 40.81 22.18 31.01
CA GLY A 43 41.20 20.93 30.37
C GLY A 43 40.06 19.95 30.08
N LEU A 44 38.80 20.28 30.39
CA LEU A 44 37.64 19.44 30.06
C LEU A 44 37.07 19.72 28.66
N THR A 45 36.49 18.69 28.05
CA THR A 45 35.66 18.82 26.84
C THR A 45 34.26 19.29 27.19
N ILE A 46 33.52 19.77 26.19
CA ILE A 46 32.11 20.18 26.32
C ILE A 46 31.22 19.34 25.42
N THR A 47 29.97 19.13 25.82
CA THR A 47 28.97 18.47 24.97
C THR A 47 28.57 19.37 23.81
N GLU A 48 28.40 18.79 22.62
CA GLU A 48 27.93 19.54 21.45
C GLU A 48 26.50 20.08 21.68
N PRO A 49 26.24 21.39 21.50
CA PRO A 49 24.89 21.93 21.60
C PRO A 49 24.04 21.53 20.39
N ASN A 50 22.72 21.66 20.52
CA ASN A 50 21.83 21.49 19.38
C ASN A 50 22.23 22.43 18.23
N ALA A 51 22.33 21.87 17.02
CA ALA A 51 22.73 22.62 15.84
C ALA A 51 21.78 23.81 15.61
N PRO A 52 22.30 25.03 15.40
CA PRO A 52 21.46 26.16 15.05
C PRO A 52 20.85 25.94 13.67
N THR A 53 19.78 26.68 13.37
CA THR A 53 19.15 26.67 12.04
C THR A 53 19.31 28.03 11.35
N ARG A 54 19.54 28.01 10.03
CA ARG A 54 19.63 29.22 9.20
C ARG A 54 19.00 28.95 7.83
N SER A 55 17.96 29.70 7.48
CA SER A 55 17.24 29.52 6.22
C SER A 55 18.17 29.65 5.01
N GLY A 56 18.13 28.69 4.07
CA GLY A 56 18.93 28.67 2.84
C GLY A 56 20.36 28.12 2.98
N TYR A 57 20.74 27.64 4.17
CA TYR A 57 22.07 27.11 4.45
C TYR A 57 21.98 25.80 5.23
N THR A 58 22.94 24.91 5.02
CA THR A 58 23.17 23.72 5.84
C THR A 58 24.23 24.03 6.90
N PHE A 59 23.99 23.66 8.16
CA PHE A 59 24.97 23.82 9.23
C PHE A 59 26.17 22.89 9.01
N ALA A 60 27.38 23.46 8.94
CA ALA A 60 28.60 22.73 8.60
C ALA A 60 29.51 22.46 9.82
N GLY A 61 29.13 22.95 11.01
CA GLY A 61 29.87 22.76 12.26
C GLY A 61 30.32 24.06 12.92
N TRP A 62 30.94 23.92 14.09
CA TRP A 62 31.48 25.00 14.90
C TRP A 62 32.99 25.17 14.67
N TYR A 63 33.46 26.41 14.64
CA TYR A 63 34.87 26.76 14.37
C TYR A 63 35.41 27.71 15.44
N THR A 64 36.71 27.68 15.69
CA THR A 64 37.35 28.47 16.76
C THR A 64 37.41 29.97 16.48
N ASP A 65 37.15 30.39 15.23
CA ASP A 65 37.13 31.78 14.81
C ASP A 65 36.26 31.96 13.55
N GLY A 66 36.03 33.23 13.18
CA GLY A 66 35.24 33.61 12.00
C GLY A 66 35.94 33.42 10.64
N SER A 67 37.20 33.00 10.60
CA SER A 67 37.90 32.62 9.35
C SER A 67 37.59 31.18 8.92
N TYR A 68 37.03 30.38 9.85
CA TYR A 68 36.66 28.98 9.64
C TYR A 68 37.82 28.06 9.23
N ALA A 69 39.04 28.39 9.66
CA ALA A 69 40.24 27.60 9.39
C ALA A 69 40.28 26.31 10.23
N THR A 70 39.88 26.39 11.51
CA THR A 70 39.95 25.28 12.47
C THR A 70 38.57 24.92 12.98
N ALA A 71 38.10 23.72 12.64
CA ALA A 71 36.84 23.18 13.16
C ALA A 71 37.04 22.71 14.61
N TRP A 72 36.08 23.01 15.48
CA TRP A 72 36.05 22.52 16.85
C TRP A 72 35.52 21.09 16.90
N ASN A 73 36.25 20.21 17.58
CA ASN A 73 35.86 18.82 17.79
C ASN A 73 35.44 18.59 19.24
N PHE A 74 34.14 18.46 19.49
CA PHE A 74 33.57 18.28 20.82
C PHE A 74 34.04 17.02 21.58
N ASN A 75 34.63 16.04 20.88
CA ASN A 75 35.15 14.82 21.49
C ASN A 75 36.66 14.88 21.80
N MET A 76 37.39 15.84 21.22
CA MET A 76 38.86 15.91 21.35
C MET A 76 39.36 17.23 21.92
N ASP A 77 38.69 18.34 21.61
CA ASP A 77 39.15 19.67 21.99
C ASP A 77 38.68 20.00 23.41
N SER A 78 39.64 20.43 24.23
CA SER A 78 39.41 20.81 25.63
C SER A 78 39.43 22.32 25.79
N VAL A 79 38.66 22.80 26.77
CA VAL A 79 38.54 24.23 27.08
C VAL A 79 39.59 24.61 28.11
N ASN A 80 40.51 25.49 27.73
CA ASN A 80 41.60 26.01 28.58
C ASN A 80 41.62 27.55 28.69
N GLN A 81 40.63 28.21 28.07
CA GLN A 81 40.40 29.64 28.13
C GLN A 81 38.95 29.94 27.72
N ASN A 82 38.48 31.17 27.96
CA ASN A 82 37.22 31.63 27.39
C ASN A 82 37.34 31.70 25.87
N LEU A 83 36.37 31.15 25.14
CA LEU A 83 36.36 31.16 23.68
C LEU A 83 34.95 31.27 23.12
N THR A 84 34.88 31.79 21.89
CA THR A 84 33.63 31.88 21.12
C THR A 84 33.73 30.94 19.92
N LEU A 85 32.77 30.03 19.80
CA LEU A 85 32.64 29.16 18.64
C LEU A 85 31.74 29.81 17.58
N PHE A 86 32.16 29.78 16.33
CA PHE A 86 31.47 30.40 15.21
C PHE A 86 30.84 29.34 14.31
N ALA A 87 29.54 29.46 14.06
CA ALA A 87 28.83 28.54 13.16
C ALA A 87 29.27 28.74 11.71
N LYS A 88 29.70 27.68 11.04
CA LYS A 88 29.94 27.70 9.59
C LYS A 88 28.71 27.19 8.86
N TRP A 89 28.41 27.83 7.74
CA TRP A 89 27.23 27.55 6.92
C TRP A 89 27.66 27.25 5.49
N THR A 90 27.12 26.17 4.93
CA THR A 90 27.24 25.86 3.50
C THR A 90 25.96 26.31 2.82
N ALA A 91 26.04 27.27 1.90
CA ALA A 91 24.87 27.69 1.12
C ALA A 91 24.35 26.51 0.29
N ILE A 92 23.05 26.28 0.30
CA ILE A 92 22.43 25.23 -0.51
C ILE A 92 22.45 25.71 -1.97
N ALA A 93 23.35 25.16 -2.80
CA ALA A 93 23.53 25.59 -4.19
C ALA A 93 22.39 25.07 -5.08
N ILE A 94 21.68 25.99 -5.73
CA ILE A 94 20.74 25.71 -6.81
C ILE A 94 21.46 25.89 -8.16
N SER A 95 21.54 24.83 -8.97
CA SER A 95 22.08 24.88 -10.33
C SER A 95 21.07 25.51 -11.30
N SER A 96 21.52 26.55 -12.01
CA SER A 96 20.76 27.41 -12.92
C SER A 96 20.66 26.82 -14.35
N PRO A 97 19.53 27.02 -15.06
CA PRO A 97 19.57 27.56 -16.41
C PRO A 97 19.02 28.99 -16.39
N ALA A 98 19.51 29.84 -17.29
CA ALA A 98 19.27 31.28 -17.35
C ALA A 98 17.84 31.74 -16.95
N ALA A 99 17.77 32.60 -15.92
CA ALA A 99 16.72 33.55 -15.50
C ALA A 99 15.22 33.15 -15.47
N PRO A 100 14.48 33.62 -14.44
CA PRO A 100 14.61 33.35 -13.01
C PRO A 100 13.63 32.23 -12.58
N SER A 101 13.95 31.46 -11.54
CA SER A 101 13.00 30.50 -10.94
C SER A 101 12.77 30.83 -9.46
N THR A 102 11.55 31.23 -9.17
CA THR A 102 10.97 31.44 -7.83
C THR A 102 10.88 30.11 -7.07
N SER A 103 11.63 29.97 -5.97
CA SER A 103 11.44 28.86 -5.02
C SER A 103 10.12 29.06 -4.28
N GLU A 104 9.07 28.41 -4.76
CA GLU A 104 7.74 28.40 -4.13
C GLU A 104 7.78 27.55 -2.84
N LEU A 105 7.22 28.09 -1.76
CA LEU A 105 6.94 27.36 -0.53
C LEU A 105 6.08 26.12 -0.87
N GLN A 106 6.63 24.91 -0.71
CA GLN A 106 5.81 23.69 -0.81
C GLN A 106 4.97 23.54 0.45
N ILE A 107 3.68 23.89 0.35
CA ILE A 107 2.71 23.60 1.40
C ILE A 107 2.61 22.08 1.53
N THR A 108 2.73 21.56 2.75
CA THR A 108 2.53 20.14 3.06
C THR A 108 1.46 19.95 4.12
N TYR A 109 0.87 18.77 4.13
CA TYR A 109 -0.24 18.39 5.00
C TYR A 109 -0.02 17.02 5.65
N THR A 110 -0.76 16.77 6.72
CA THR A 110 -0.81 15.48 7.41
C THR A 110 -2.12 14.76 7.11
N VAL A 111 -2.05 13.47 6.81
CA VAL A 111 -3.21 12.59 6.68
C VAL A 111 -3.19 11.57 7.82
N SER A 112 -4.29 11.51 8.55
CA SER A 112 -4.49 10.55 9.65
C SER A 112 -5.61 9.58 9.31
N PHE A 113 -5.56 8.39 9.88
CA PHE A 113 -6.54 7.32 9.64
C PHE A 113 -7.20 6.95 10.96
N ASP A 114 -8.50 7.19 11.07
CA ASP A 114 -9.34 6.72 12.17
C ASP A 114 -9.98 5.39 11.76
N SER A 115 -9.42 4.28 12.25
CA SER A 115 -9.84 2.93 11.88
C SER A 115 -11.18 2.51 12.49
N ARG A 116 -11.83 3.34 13.35
CA ARG A 116 -13.17 3.08 13.90
C ARG A 116 -13.36 1.67 14.46
N GLY A 117 -12.38 1.20 15.23
CA GLY A 117 -12.40 -0.12 15.87
C GLY A 117 -11.74 -1.24 15.05
N GLY A 118 -11.21 -0.95 13.87
CA GLY A 118 -10.29 -1.85 13.17
C GLY A 118 -8.82 -1.67 13.58
N SER A 119 -7.94 -2.47 12.98
CA SER A 119 -6.49 -2.42 13.21
C SER A 119 -5.89 -1.04 12.94
N VAL A 120 -4.79 -0.72 13.61
CA VAL A 120 -4.16 0.61 13.56
C VAL A 120 -3.46 0.81 12.22
N ILE A 121 -3.73 1.95 11.57
CA ILE A 121 -3.07 2.38 10.33
C ILE A 121 -2.22 3.62 10.61
N SER A 122 -0.95 3.57 10.21
CA SER A 122 -0.03 4.70 10.37
C SER A 122 -0.42 5.89 9.50
N GLY A 123 -0.45 7.08 10.09
CA GLY A 123 -0.66 8.33 9.35
C GLY A 123 0.51 8.68 8.43
N ILE A 124 0.25 9.56 7.46
CA ILE A 124 1.23 10.08 6.51
C ILE A 124 1.53 11.54 6.85
N SER A 125 2.81 11.87 6.99
CA SER A 125 3.28 13.23 7.24
C SER A 125 3.94 13.82 5.99
N ALA A 126 3.97 15.15 5.90
CA ALA A 126 4.63 15.89 4.82
C ALA A 126 4.09 15.59 3.41
N VAL A 127 2.77 15.37 3.26
CA VAL A 127 2.13 15.18 1.95
C VAL A 127 2.10 16.51 1.21
N LYS A 128 2.64 16.57 -0.01
CA LYS A 128 2.63 17.80 -0.83
C LYS A 128 1.20 18.23 -1.16
N ALA A 129 0.89 19.51 -1.00
CA ALA A 129 -0.41 20.04 -1.38
C ALA A 129 -0.73 19.73 -2.85
N GLN A 130 -1.99 19.38 -3.12
CA GLN A 130 -2.50 18.98 -4.45
C GLN A 130 -1.94 17.64 -4.99
N SER A 131 -1.25 16.84 -4.17
CA SER A 131 -0.87 15.47 -4.55
C SER A 131 -1.89 14.44 -4.06
N THR A 132 -1.92 13.28 -4.73
CA THR A 132 -2.57 12.08 -4.21
C THR A 132 -1.67 11.42 -3.14
N ILE A 133 -2.22 10.42 -2.44
CA ILE A 133 -1.48 9.54 -1.54
C ILE A 133 -1.71 8.08 -1.96
N ASN A 134 -0.76 7.20 -1.69
CA ASN A 134 -0.95 5.77 -1.91
C ASN A 134 -1.97 5.22 -0.91
N GLU A 135 -2.77 4.26 -1.36
CA GLU A 135 -3.71 3.54 -0.51
C GLU A 135 -2.97 2.77 0.59
N PRO A 136 -3.33 2.92 1.87
CA PRO A 136 -2.72 2.14 2.95
C PRO A 136 -3.18 0.69 2.90
N LYS A 137 -2.51 -0.20 3.65
CA LYS A 137 -3.06 -1.55 3.91
C LYS A 137 -4.46 -1.40 4.53
N GLU A 138 -5.41 -2.19 4.06
CA GLU A 138 -6.75 -2.28 4.62
C GLU A 138 -6.71 -2.59 6.13
N PRO A 139 -7.45 -1.85 6.98
CA PRO A 139 -7.58 -2.18 8.39
C PRO A 139 -8.44 -3.44 8.56
N GLU A 140 -8.26 -4.14 9.68
CA GLU A 140 -8.96 -5.40 9.98
C GLU A 140 -9.84 -5.23 11.22
N ARG A 141 -11.12 -5.62 11.16
CA ARG A 141 -12.06 -5.58 12.30
C ARG A 141 -12.88 -6.87 12.36
N ALA A 142 -12.75 -7.62 13.45
CA ALA A 142 -13.47 -8.90 13.61
C ALA A 142 -14.99 -8.72 13.53
N GLY A 143 -15.65 -9.47 12.64
CA GLY A 143 -17.10 -9.42 12.41
C GLY A 143 -17.58 -8.26 11.54
N TYR A 144 -16.68 -7.51 10.89
CA TYR A 144 -17.02 -6.39 10.01
C TYR A 144 -16.19 -6.40 8.72
N SER A 145 -16.81 -6.03 7.59
CA SER A 145 -16.17 -5.82 6.29
C SER A 145 -15.83 -4.34 6.14
N PHE A 146 -14.63 -4.04 5.64
CA PHE A 146 -14.22 -2.67 5.36
C PHE A 146 -14.90 -2.17 4.07
N GLU A 147 -15.50 -0.99 4.14
CA GLU A 147 -16.25 -0.39 3.01
C GLU A 147 -15.53 0.83 2.42
N GLY A 148 -14.29 1.09 2.86
CA GLY A 148 -13.48 2.20 2.40
C GLY A 148 -13.28 3.32 3.42
N TRP A 149 -12.44 4.26 3.02
CA TRP A 149 -12.06 5.46 3.76
C TRP A 149 -12.94 6.65 3.38
N TYR A 150 -13.53 7.34 4.35
CA TYR A 150 -14.40 8.50 4.11
C TYR A 150 -13.82 9.78 4.68
N THR A 151 -14.09 10.94 4.08
CA THR A 151 -13.53 12.22 4.54
C THR A 151 -14.17 12.77 5.81
N GLU A 152 -15.26 12.15 6.27
CA GLU A 152 -15.96 12.52 7.49
C GLU A 152 -16.59 11.33 8.20
N ALA A 153 -16.82 11.50 9.50
CA ALA A 153 -17.45 10.51 10.37
C ALA A 153 -18.87 10.09 9.96
N ALA A 154 -19.53 10.90 9.13
CA ALA A 154 -20.88 10.64 8.62
C ALA A 154 -20.90 9.70 7.39
N TYR A 155 -19.73 9.37 6.84
CA TYR A 155 -19.55 8.42 5.74
C TYR A 155 -20.33 8.78 4.45
N VAL A 156 -20.35 10.06 4.08
CA VAL A 156 -21.05 10.54 2.89
C VAL A 156 -20.12 10.52 1.68
N THR A 157 -18.89 10.99 1.84
CA THR A 157 -17.90 11.17 0.78
C THR A 157 -16.79 10.14 0.90
N LEU A 158 -16.78 9.16 -0.01
CA LEU A 158 -15.73 8.16 -0.14
C LEU A 158 -14.46 8.83 -0.68
N TRP A 159 -13.32 8.54 -0.05
CA TRP A 159 -12.02 8.98 -0.51
C TRP A 159 -11.48 8.04 -1.58
N ASP A 160 -11.17 8.58 -2.76
CA ASP A 160 -10.56 7.85 -3.86
C ASP A 160 -9.06 8.19 -3.97
N PHE A 161 -8.19 7.22 -3.71
CA PHE A 161 -6.74 7.39 -3.72
C PHE A 161 -6.13 7.72 -5.09
N HIS A 162 -6.85 7.48 -6.19
CA HIS A 162 -6.38 7.77 -7.55
C HIS A 162 -6.69 9.20 -7.98
N SER A 163 -7.81 9.76 -7.51
CA SER A 163 -8.30 11.07 -7.96
C SER A 163 -8.25 12.16 -6.90
N ASN A 164 -8.43 11.81 -5.62
CA ASN A 164 -8.54 12.81 -4.56
C ASN A 164 -7.17 13.33 -4.13
N LYS A 165 -7.09 14.66 -4.03
CA LYS A 165 -5.86 15.37 -3.70
C LYS A 165 -5.90 15.91 -2.28
N VAL A 166 -4.76 15.86 -1.60
CA VAL A 166 -4.61 16.40 -0.25
C VAL A 166 -4.47 17.92 -0.34
N THR A 167 -5.47 18.64 0.15
CA THR A 167 -5.55 20.11 0.10
C THR A 167 -5.51 20.78 1.47
N LYS A 168 -5.56 19.99 2.54
CA LYS A 168 -5.47 20.39 3.95
C LYS A 168 -5.08 19.19 4.80
N ASN A 169 -4.79 19.41 6.08
CA ASN A 169 -4.74 18.30 7.05
C ASN A 169 -6.11 17.63 7.09
N LEU A 170 -6.16 16.30 6.99
CA LEU A 170 -7.42 15.56 7.00
C LEU A 170 -7.30 14.22 7.74
N THR A 171 -8.42 13.78 8.27
CA THR A 171 -8.59 12.46 8.87
C THR A 171 -9.54 11.67 8.00
N LEU A 172 -9.11 10.50 7.57
CA LEU A 172 -9.95 9.54 6.87
C LEU A 172 -10.55 8.54 7.86
N TYR A 173 -11.84 8.27 7.72
CA TYR A 173 -12.62 7.45 8.64
C TYR A 173 -12.99 6.13 7.98
N ALA A 174 -12.62 5.02 8.61
CA ALA A 174 -12.99 3.69 8.14
C ALA A 174 -14.50 3.49 8.29
N LYS A 175 -15.19 3.13 7.19
CA LYS A 175 -16.56 2.65 7.24
C LYS A 175 -16.57 1.13 7.30
N TRP A 176 -17.44 0.60 8.13
CA TRP A 176 -17.59 -0.83 8.37
C TRP A 176 -19.03 -1.25 8.07
N ALA A 177 -19.19 -2.40 7.43
CA ALA A 177 -20.45 -3.14 7.38
C ALA A 177 -20.35 -4.36 8.29
N GLU A 178 -21.39 -4.67 9.07
CA GLU A 178 -21.43 -5.93 9.81
C GLU A 178 -21.41 -7.10 8.85
N ILE A 179 -20.50 -8.04 9.10
CA ILE A 179 -20.44 -9.32 8.39
C ILE A 179 -21.64 -10.12 8.89
N SER A 180 -22.64 -10.32 8.02
CA SER A 180 -23.72 -11.27 8.29
C SER A 180 -23.13 -12.69 8.39
N GLU A 181 -23.83 -13.63 9.03
CA GLU A 181 -23.38 -15.04 9.07
C GLU A 181 -23.05 -15.60 7.68
N GLU A 182 -23.69 -15.08 6.62
CA GLU A 182 -23.42 -15.42 5.21
C GLU A 182 -22.06 -14.94 4.68
N THR A 183 -21.31 -14.12 5.42
CA THR A 183 -20.01 -13.55 5.00
C THR A 183 -18.86 -13.89 5.95
N ASN A 184 -19.10 -14.66 7.01
CA ASN A 184 -18.06 -15.05 7.97
C ASN A 184 -17.47 -16.42 7.62
N PHE A 185 -16.57 -16.46 6.64
CA PHE A 185 -15.94 -17.71 6.22
C PHE A 185 -14.62 -17.98 6.95
N SER A 186 -14.51 -19.12 7.63
CA SER A 186 -13.34 -19.43 8.44
C SER A 186 -12.07 -19.69 7.61
N ASP A 187 -12.23 -20.07 6.35
CA ASP A 187 -11.17 -20.55 5.46
C ASP A 187 -10.66 -19.51 4.46
N ILE A 188 -11.09 -18.25 4.59
CA ILE A 188 -10.60 -17.14 3.75
C ILE A 188 -9.78 -16.11 4.53
N VAL A 189 -9.68 -16.23 5.85
CA VAL A 189 -8.88 -15.31 6.68
C VAL A 189 -7.41 -15.41 6.27
N GLY A 190 -6.83 -14.29 5.82
CA GLY A 190 -5.46 -14.24 5.30
C GLY A 190 -5.28 -14.81 3.89
N HIS A 191 -6.36 -15.26 3.23
CA HIS A 191 -6.33 -15.71 1.85
C HIS A 191 -6.26 -14.50 0.89
N TRP A 192 -5.49 -14.59 -0.19
CA TRP A 192 -5.28 -13.49 -1.14
C TRP A 192 -6.57 -12.98 -1.80
N ALA A 193 -7.58 -13.86 -1.91
CA ALA A 193 -8.89 -13.55 -2.49
C ALA A 193 -9.95 -13.15 -1.46
N ASN A 194 -9.60 -12.96 -0.18
CA ASN A 194 -10.57 -12.69 0.90
C ASN A 194 -11.55 -11.56 0.52
N GLU A 195 -11.03 -10.39 0.18
CA GLU A 195 -11.84 -9.23 -0.19
C GLU A 195 -12.70 -9.49 -1.43
N SER A 196 -12.14 -10.13 -2.47
CA SER A 196 -12.89 -10.49 -3.67
C SER A 196 -14.05 -11.44 -3.34
N ILE A 197 -13.82 -12.42 -2.47
CA ILE A 197 -14.84 -13.38 -2.04
C ILE A 197 -15.97 -12.65 -1.31
N LEU A 198 -15.63 -11.79 -0.34
CA LEU A 198 -16.63 -11.03 0.41
C LEU A 198 -17.44 -10.08 -0.49
N LYS A 199 -16.78 -9.38 -1.41
CA LYS A 199 -17.45 -8.50 -2.40
C LYS A 199 -18.42 -9.28 -3.28
N ALA A 200 -18.01 -10.45 -3.79
CA ALA A 200 -18.85 -11.26 -4.65
C ALA A 200 -20.05 -11.87 -3.91
N VAL A 201 -19.85 -12.31 -2.65
CA VAL A 201 -20.96 -12.80 -1.81
C VAL A 201 -21.96 -11.68 -1.54
N LYS A 202 -21.49 -10.49 -1.16
CA LYS A 202 -22.35 -9.31 -0.94
C LYS A 202 -23.10 -8.88 -2.21
N ALA A 203 -22.50 -9.04 -3.38
CA ALA A 203 -23.12 -8.76 -4.66
C ALA A 203 -24.15 -9.81 -5.12
N GLY A 204 -24.26 -10.95 -4.40
CA GLY A 204 -25.11 -12.07 -4.77
C GLY A 204 -24.58 -12.89 -5.94
N ILE A 205 -23.28 -12.77 -6.25
CA ILE A 205 -22.62 -13.49 -7.35
C ILE A 205 -22.43 -14.97 -6.98
N VAL A 206 -22.05 -15.22 -5.74
CA VAL A 206 -21.71 -16.54 -5.20
C VAL A 206 -22.14 -16.62 -3.73
N SER A 207 -22.28 -17.83 -3.21
CA SER A 207 -22.52 -18.08 -1.77
C SER A 207 -21.50 -19.07 -1.24
N GLY A 208 -21.20 -19.01 0.06
CA GLY A 208 -20.45 -20.06 0.74
C GLY A 208 -21.34 -21.26 1.11
N TYR A 209 -20.80 -22.13 1.95
CA TYR A 209 -21.47 -23.36 2.38
C TYR A 209 -22.10 -23.20 3.77
N PRO A 210 -23.13 -24.01 4.10
CA PRO A 210 -23.81 -23.96 5.40
C PRO A 210 -22.91 -24.21 6.62
N ASN A 211 -21.73 -24.79 6.42
CA ASN A 211 -20.74 -25.06 7.47
C ASN A 211 -19.85 -23.83 7.79
N GLY A 212 -20.09 -22.67 7.17
CA GLY A 212 -19.30 -21.45 7.38
C GLY A 212 -17.97 -21.42 6.62
N THR A 213 -17.82 -22.20 5.54
CA THR A 213 -16.64 -22.13 4.65
C THR A 213 -17.00 -21.62 3.26
N PHE A 214 -16.03 -21.06 2.54
CA PHE A 214 -16.18 -20.71 1.13
C PHE A 214 -15.57 -21.76 0.18
N ASP A 215 -14.55 -22.50 0.64
CA ASP A 215 -13.70 -23.43 -0.11
C ASP A 215 -13.03 -22.76 -1.33
N PRO A 216 -12.12 -21.79 -1.13
CA PRO A 216 -11.55 -20.98 -2.21
C PRO A 216 -10.77 -21.81 -3.23
N SER A 217 -10.21 -22.96 -2.83
CA SER A 217 -9.40 -23.83 -3.69
C SER A 217 -10.23 -24.88 -4.46
N ARG A 218 -11.52 -25.01 -4.19
CA ARG A 218 -12.36 -25.96 -4.92
C ARG A 218 -12.40 -25.63 -6.40
N ILE A 219 -12.22 -26.65 -7.23
CA ILE A 219 -12.41 -26.53 -8.67
C ILE A 219 -13.88 -26.29 -8.99
N VAL A 220 -14.14 -25.32 -9.86
CA VAL A 220 -15.48 -24.97 -10.32
C VAL A 220 -15.85 -25.72 -11.59
N THR A 221 -17.11 -26.16 -11.68
CA THR A 221 -17.63 -26.71 -12.92
C THR A 221 -17.97 -25.61 -13.92
N ARG A 222 -18.15 -25.99 -15.18
CA ARG A 222 -18.67 -25.11 -16.23
C ARG A 222 -20.00 -24.47 -15.86
N THR A 223 -20.96 -25.24 -15.35
CA THR A 223 -22.27 -24.71 -14.94
C THR A 223 -22.13 -23.74 -13.79
N GLU A 224 -21.32 -24.07 -12.77
CA GLU A 224 -21.11 -23.18 -11.62
C GLU A 224 -20.50 -21.84 -12.05
N PHE A 225 -19.51 -21.88 -12.95
CA PHE A 225 -18.91 -20.66 -13.49
C PHE A 225 -19.93 -19.77 -14.20
N LEU A 226 -20.78 -20.34 -15.06
CA LEU A 226 -21.82 -19.58 -15.75
C LEU A 226 -22.87 -19.02 -14.80
N VAL A 227 -23.25 -19.77 -13.75
CA VAL A 227 -24.17 -19.24 -12.74
C VAL A 227 -23.56 -18.03 -12.05
N MET A 228 -22.29 -18.10 -11.61
CA MET A 228 -21.61 -16.94 -11.03
C MET A 228 -21.56 -15.76 -12.02
N LEU A 229 -21.23 -16.00 -13.29
CA LEU A 229 -21.17 -14.95 -14.29
C LEU A 229 -22.55 -14.33 -14.59
N MET A 230 -23.61 -15.13 -14.70
CA MET A 230 -24.96 -14.60 -14.97
C MET A 230 -25.52 -13.86 -13.75
N ASN A 231 -25.21 -14.30 -12.53
CA ASN A 231 -25.55 -13.54 -11.32
C ASN A 231 -24.86 -12.18 -11.27
N ALA A 232 -23.63 -12.09 -11.80
CA ALA A 232 -22.91 -10.83 -11.93
C ALA A 232 -23.49 -9.92 -13.03
N LEU A 233 -23.75 -10.46 -14.22
CA LEU A 233 -24.22 -9.70 -15.38
C LEU A 233 -25.71 -9.32 -15.33
N LYS A 234 -26.53 -10.13 -14.65
CA LYS A 234 -28.00 -9.96 -14.51
C LYS A 234 -28.69 -9.64 -15.84
N PRO A 235 -28.51 -10.47 -16.89
CA PRO A 235 -29.11 -10.21 -18.19
C PRO A 235 -30.64 -10.20 -18.11
N ALA A 236 -31.28 -9.22 -18.75
CA ALA A 236 -32.73 -9.11 -18.84
C ALA A 236 -33.31 -10.06 -19.90
N SER A 237 -33.06 -11.37 -19.77
CA SER A 237 -33.58 -12.38 -20.69
C SER A 237 -33.89 -13.69 -19.97
N GLU A 238 -34.88 -14.43 -20.50
CA GLU A 238 -35.25 -15.76 -20.00
C GLU A 238 -34.27 -16.86 -20.45
N GLY A 239 -33.44 -16.57 -21.46
CA GLY A 239 -32.52 -17.52 -22.07
C GLY A 239 -33.04 -18.11 -23.39
N ALA A 240 -32.16 -18.87 -24.05
CA ALA A 240 -32.48 -19.61 -25.27
C ALA A 240 -32.80 -21.09 -24.96
N ASP A 241 -33.49 -21.76 -25.88
CA ASP A 241 -33.68 -23.20 -25.81
C ASP A 241 -32.32 -23.92 -25.88
N LEU A 242 -32.10 -24.83 -24.94
CA LEU A 242 -30.86 -25.59 -24.83
C LEU A 242 -30.92 -26.82 -25.75
N THR A 243 -30.07 -26.85 -26.78
CA THR A 243 -30.04 -27.91 -27.80
C THR A 243 -28.82 -28.83 -27.69
N PHE A 244 -28.07 -28.75 -26.58
CA PHE A 244 -26.91 -29.61 -26.33
C PHE A 244 -27.33 -31.08 -26.19
N THR A 245 -26.47 -31.98 -26.67
CA THR A 245 -26.72 -33.42 -26.59
C THR A 245 -26.73 -33.95 -25.15
N ASP A 246 -26.07 -33.26 -24.24
CA ASP A 246 -26.00 -33.54 -22.81
C ASP A 246 -26.79 -32.51 -21.96
N ALA A 247 -27.75 -31.81 -22.56
CA ALA A 247 -28.55 -30.78 -21.87
C ALA A 247 -29.28 -31.32 -20.62
N GLU A 248 -29.66 -32.61 -20.62
CA GLU A 248 -30.28 -33.29 -19.47
C GLU A 248 -29.35 -33.38 -18.24
N ASN A 249 -28.04 -33.29 -18.45
CA ASN A 249 -27.05 -33.32 -17.37
C ASN A 249 -26.86 -31.95 -16.71
N ILE A 250 -27.47 -30.88 -17.25
CA ILE A 250 -27.44 -29.54 -16.67
C ILE A 250 -28.36 -29.53 -15.44
N PRO A 251 -27.82 -29.30 -14.22
CA PRO A 251 -28.63 -29.24 -13.03
C PRO A 251 -29.71 -28.16 -13.13
N ALA A 252 -30.91 -28.41 -12.59
CA ALA A 252 -32.04 -27.49 -12.66
C ALA A 252 -31.69 -26.06 -12.21
N TRP A 253 -30.87 -25.92 -11.17
CA TRP A 253 -30.41 -24.61 -10.65
C TRP A 253 -29.51 -23.83 -11.62
N GLY A 254 -28.89 -24.51 -12.59
CA GLY A 254 -28.00 -23.90 -13.58
C GLY A 254 -28.63 -23.69 -14.95
N GLN A 255 -29.81 -24.23 -15.21
CA GLN A 255 -30.44 -24.22 -16.55
C GLN A 255 -30.65 -22.79 -17.06
N GLN A 256 -31.19 -21.90 -16.23
CA GLN A 256 -31.45 -20.51 -16.63
C GLN A 256 -30.14 -19.78 -16.99
N ALA A 257 -29.10 -19.95 -16.19
CA ALA A 257 -27.82 -19.29 -16.45
C ALA A 257 -27.18 -19.79 -17.75
N VAL A 258 -27.25 -21.10 -18.03
CA VAL A 258 -26.75 -21.65 -19.30
C VAL A 258 -27.58 -21.11 -20.47
N ALA A 259 -28.91 -21.08 -20.35
CA ALA A 259 -29.80 -20.56 -21.38
C ALA A 259 -29.54 -19.08 -21.69
N GLN A 260 -29.34 -18.25 -20.66
CA GLN A 260 -28.96 -16.85 -20.79
C GLN A 260 -27.59 -16.69 -21.47
N ALA A 261 -26.60 -17.49 -21.07
CA ALA A 261 -25.27 -17.46 -21.68
C ALA A 261 -25.28 -17.86 -23.16
N VAL A 262 -26.16 -18.80 -23.56
CA VAL A 262 -26.36 -19.16 -24.97
C VAL A 262 -27.01 -18.01 -25.74
N GLN A 263 -28.10 -17.45 -25.21
CA GLN A 263 -28.83 -16.36 -25.88
C GLN A 263 -27.97 -15.11 -26.08
N THR A 264 -27.11 -14.80 -25.12
CA THR A 264 -26.21 -13.64 -25.16
C THR A 264 -24.95 -13.90 -25.99
N GLY A 265 -24.77 -15.11 -26.54
CA GLY A 265 -23.60 -15.47 -27.36
C GLY A 265 -22.32 -15.70 -26.55
N ILE A 266 -22.41 -15.77 -25.22
CA ILE A 266 -21.29 -16.02 -24.33
C ILE A 266 -20.82 -17.48 -24.46
N ILE A 267 -21.75 -18.42 -24.64
CA ILE A 267 -21.50 -19.85 -24.80
C ILE A 267 -22.16 -20.40 -26.07
N SER A 268 -21.49 -21.37 -26.71
CA SER A 268 -21.97 -22.05 -27.92
C SER A 268 -21.90 -23.58 -27.84
N GLY A 269 -21.38 -24.14 -26.74
CA GLY A 269 -21.06 -25.57 -26.62
C GLY A 269 -19.75 -25.95 -27.33
N TYR A 270 -19.44 -27.23 -27.31
CA TYR A 270 -18.31 -27.82 -28.03
C TYR A 270 -18.73 -28.29 -29.43
N ALA A 271 -17.74 -28.55 -30.28
CA ALA A 271 -17.95 -28.98 -31.67
C ALA A 271 -18.69 -30.32 -31.80
N ASP A 272 -18.65 -31.17 -30.76
CA ASP A 272 -19.38 -32.44 -30.70
C ASP A 272 -20.85 -32.29 -30.26
N GLY A 273 -21.31 -31.05 -30.03
CA GLY A 273 -22.67 -30.72 -29.61
C GLY A 273 -22.91 -30.80 -28.10
N THR A 274 -21.86 -31.07 -27.30
CA THR A 274 -21.98 -31.13 -25.83
C THR A 274 -21.75 -29.76 -25.18
N PHE A 275 -22.18 -29.64 -23.92
CA PHE A 275 -21.87 -28.52 -23.04
C PHE A 275 -20.90 -28.89 -21.89
N LEU A 276 -20.91 -30.16 -21.45
CA LEU A 276 -20.13 -30.69 -20.32
C LEU A 276 -20.40 -29.98 -18.98
N PRO A 277 -21.65 -29.96 -18.49
CA PRO A 277 -22.07 -29.14 -17.34
C PRO A 277 -21.31 -29.41 -16.04
N ASN A 278 -21.02 -30.68 -15.77
CA ASN A 278 -20.36 -31.12 -14.54
C ASN A 278 -18.84 -31.21 -14.68
N GLY A 279 -18.31 -30.94 -15.88
CA GLY A 279 -16.88 -30.90 -16.13
C GLY A 279 -16.23 -29.67 -15.50
N PRO A 280 -15.00 -29.76 -14.99
CA PRO A 280 -14.26 -28.60 -14.50
C PRO A 280 -14.01 -27.62 -15.65
N ILE A 281 -14.09 -26.32 -15.38
CA ILE A 281 -13.74 -25.31 -16.37
C ILE A 281 -12.23 -25.04 -16.37
N THR A 282 -11.63 -24.99 -17.55
CA THR A 282 -10.21 -24.61 -17.69
C THR A 282 -10.03 -23.09 -17.73
N ARG A 283 -8.83 -22.62 -17.43
CA ARG A 283 -8.47 -21.20 -17.55
C ARG A 283 -8.65 -20.64 -18.96
N ALA A 284 -8.34 -21.41 -20.00
CA ALA A 284 -8.55 -20.99 -21.38
C ALA A 284 -10.03 -20.77 -21.73
N GLU A 285 -10.91 -21.63 -21.21
CA GLU A 285 -12.34 -21.52 -21.46
C GLU A 285 -12.95 -20.37 -20.67
N MET A 286 -12.53 -20.19 -19.42
CA MET A 286 -12.89 -19.02 -18.62
C MET A 286 -12.47 -17.72 -19.33
N ALA A 287 -11.26 -17.64 -19.90
CA ALA A 287 -10.81 -16.49 -20.67
C ALA A 287 -11.71 -16.21 -21.88
N LEU A 288 -12.03 -17.23 -22.67
CA LEU A 288 -12.90 -17.07 -23.83
C LEU A 288 -14.30 -16.58 -23.44
N ILE A 289 -14.88 -17.14 -22.37
CA ILE A 289 -16.20 -16.77 -21.88
C ILE A 289 -16.22 -15.31 -21.41
N ILE A 290 -15.21 -14.89 -20.65
CA ILE A 290 -15.09 -13.51 -20.12
C ILE A 290 -14.89 -12.52 -21.28
N ALA A 291 -14.04 -12.83 -22.26
CA ALA A 291 -13.85 -11.97 -23.43
C ALA A 291 -15.15 -11.78 -24.23
N ARG A 292 -15.94 -12.86 -24.39
CA ARG A 292 -17.26 -12.79 -25.05
C ARG A 292 -18.28 -12.00 -24.25
N ALA A 293 -18.30 -12.17 -22.92
CA ALA A 293 -19.20 -11.41 -22.04
C ALA A 293 -18.93 -9.90 -22.14
N LEU A 294 -17.66 -9.51 -22.23
CA LEU A 294 -17.23 -8.12 -22.44
C LEU A 294 -17.34 -7.64 -23.89
N LYS A 295 -17.67 -8.53 -24.83
CA LYS A 295 -17.72 -8.25 -26.28
C LYS A 295 -16.40 -7.65 -26.80
N ILE A 296 -15.27 -8.10 -26.25
CA ILE A 296 -13.95 -7.65 -26.69
C ILE A 296 -13.63 -8.33 -28.02
N GLU A 297 -13.18 -7.54 -28.99
CA GLU A 297 -12.68 -8.07 -30.25
C GLU A 297 -11.38 -8.87 -30.02
N THR A 298 -11.34 -10.10 -30.54
CA THR A 298 -10.21 -11.00 -30.39
C THR A 298 -9.55 -11.29 -31.73
N GLU A 299 -8.23 -11.32 -31.77
CA GLU A 299 -7.46 -11.73 -32.95
C GLU A 299 -7.02 -13.20 -32.82
N GLU A 300 -7.37 -14.04 -33.80
CA GLU A 300 -7.14 -15.50 -33.75
C GLU A 300 -5.65 -15.87 -33.61
N ASN A 301 -4.75 -15.07 -34.19
CA ASN A 301 -3.30 -15.27 -34.15
C ASN A 301 -2.59 -14.25 -33.25
N ALA A 302 -3.26 -13.75 -32.21
CA ALA A 302 -2.62 -12.89 -31.23
C ALA A 302 -1.44 -13.60 -30.56
N THR A 303 -0.49 -12.83 -30.02
CA THR A 303 0.60 -13.35 -29.19
C THR A 303 0.45 -12.79 -27.79
N THR A 304 0.52 -13.64 -26.77
CA THR A 304 0.50 -13.22 -25.36
C THR A 304 1.92 -12.93 -24.87
N SER A 305 2.04 -12.27 -23.72
CA SER A 305 3.37 -12.05 -23.09
C SER A 305 3.84 -13.25 -22.25
N PHE A 306 3.00 -14.28 -22.10
CA PHE A 306 3.29 -15.45 -21.29
C PHE A 306 4.34 -16.36 -21.94
N ALA A 307 5.24 -16.90 -21.12
CA ALA A 307 6.31 -17.80 -21.53
C ALA A 307 5.78 -19.12 -22.11
N ASP A 308 4.57 -19.53 -21.74
CA ASP A 308 3.88 -20.72 -22.25
C ASP A 308 2.87 -20.39 -23.36
N ASP A 309 3.00 -19.26 -24.06
CA ASP A 309 2.11 -18.86 -25.17
C ASP A 309 1.88 -19.98 -26.20
N ASN A 310 2.93 -20.73 -26.54
CA ASN A 310 2.85 -21.86 -27.48
C ASN A 310 1.97 -23.03 -26.98
N SER A 311 1.71 -23.10 -25.67
CA SER A 311 0.83 -24.11 -25.05
C SER A 311 -0.62 -23.64 -24.95
N ILE A 312 -0.90 -22.37 -25.22
CA ILE A 312 -2.26 -21.83 -25.26
C ILE A 312 -2.92 -22.28 -26.57
N PRO A 313 -4.08 -22.97 -26.51
CA PRO A 313 -4.79 -23.39 -27.71
C PRO A 313 -5.14 -22.20 -28.62
N VAL A 314 -5.01 -22.38 -29.93
CA VAL A 314 -5.26 -21.32 -30.94
C VAL A 314 -6.63 -20.67 -30.73
N TRP A 315 -7.67 -21.47 -30.49
CA TRP A 315 -9.04 -20.98 -30.26
C TRP A 315 -9.19 -20.05 -29.04
N ALA A 316 -8.28 -20.13 -28.05
CA ALA A 316 -8.31 -19.32 -26.85
C ALA A 316 -7.36 -18.11 -26.95
N LYS A 317 -6.38 -18.16 -27.85
CA LYS A 317 -5.21 -17.28 -27.83
C LYS A 317 -5.58 -15.79 -27.95
N GLY A 318 -6.50 -15.47 -28.85
CA GLY A 318 -7.02 -14.10 -28.99
C GLY A 318 -7.70 -13.57 -27.73
N ALA A 319 -8.51 -14.40 -27.07
CA ALA A 319 -9.18 -14.01 -25.82
C ALA A 319 -8.17 -13.81 -24.68
N VAL A 320 -7.19 -14.71 -24.54
CA VAL A 320 -6.15 -14.58 -23.51
C VAL A 320 -5.35 -13.31 -23.69
N ALA A 321 -4.88 -13.03 -24.92
CA ALA A 321 -4.12 -11.81 -25.22
C ALA A 321 -4.93 -10.54 -24.95
N ALA A 322 -6.23 -10.56 -25.30
CA ALA A 322 -7.11 -9.42 -25.07
C ALA A 322 -7.33 -9.17 -23.56
N LEU A 323 -7.61 -10.22 -22.77
CA LEU A 323 -7.83 -10.07 -21.33
C LEU A 323 -6.54 -9.74 -20.56
N GLU A 324 -5.38 -10.18 -21.06
CA GLU A 324 -4.09 -9.77 -20.53
C GLU A 324 -3.90 -8.25 -20.71
N LYS A 325 -4.19 -7.72 -21.89
CA LYS A 325 -4.07 -6.29 -22.21
C LYS A 325 -4.98 -5.40 -21.36
N HIS A 326 -6.18 -5.88 -21.02
CA HIS A 326 -7.12 -5.18 -20.13
C HIS A 326 -6.79 -5.40 -18.64
N GLY A 327 -5.83 -6.28 -18.30
CA GLY A 327 -5.45 -6.54 -16.89
C GLY A 327 -6.46 -7.38 -16.09
N ILE A 328 -7.48 -7.90 -16.78
CA ILE A 328 -8.57 -8.70 -16.21
C ILE A 328 -8.02 -10.07 -15.78
N MET A 329 -7.34 -10.76 -16.69
CA MET A 329 -6.76 -12.08 -16.42
C MET A 329 -5.23 -12.01 -16.43
N LYS A 330 -4.62 -12.35 -15.29
CA LYS A 330 -3.17 -12.45 -15.13
C LYS A 330 -2.74 -13.91 -15.08
N GLY A 331 -1.47 -14.17 -15.39
CA GLY A 331 -0.86 -15.50 -15.27
C GLY A 331 -0.82 -16.00 -13.83
N THR A 332 -0.51 -17.29 -13.66
CA THR A 332 -0.50 -17.97 -12.35
C THR A 332 0.86 -17.88 -11.63
N GLY A 333 1.75 -17.01 -12.09
CA GLY A 333 3.14 -16.90 -11.64
C GLY A 333 4.15 -17.43 -12.66
N ALA A 334 5.45 -17.17 -12.44
CA ALA A 334 6.55 -17.58 -13.33
C ALA A 334 6.37 -17.19 -14.83
N ASN A 335 5.62 -16.11 -15.09
CA ASN A 335 5.21 -15.69 -16.42
C ASN A 335 4.43 -16.75 -17.22
N GLN A 336 3.63 -17.60 -16.57
CA GLN A 336 2.82 -18.63 -17.23
C GLN A 336 1.31 -18.33 -17.14
N PHE A 337 0.58 -18.64 -18.20
CA PHE A 337 -0.88 -18.58 -18.24
C PHE A 337 -1.53 -19.87 -17.73
N ASN A 338 -0.94 -21.03 -18.07
CA ASN A 338 -1.44 -22.36 -17.77
C ASN A 338 -2.86 -22.63 -18.30
N ALA A 339 -3.01 -22.56 -19.63
CA ALA A 339 -4.30 -22.65 -20.33
C ALA A 339 -5.19 -23.85 -19.92
N SER A 340 -4.58 -25.01 -19.72
CA SER A 340 -5.28 -26.26 -19.41
C SER A 340 -5.53 -26.49 -17.92
N SER A 341 -5.05 -25.61 -17.03
CA SER A 341 -5.31 -25.81 -15.60
C SER A 341 -6.76 -25.46 -15.26
N MET A 342 -7.28 -26.15 -14.24
CA MET A 342 -8.66 -25.98 -13.80
C MET A 342 -8.78 -24.75 -12.91
N ALA A 343 -9.81 -23.93 -13.14
CA ALA A 343 -10.05 -22.75 -12.33
C ALA A 343 -10.65 -23.13 -10.97
N ASN A 344 -10.15 -22.53 -9.90
CA ASN A 344 -10.76 -22.64 -8.57
C ASN A 344 -11.79 -21.53 -8.30
N ARG A 345 -12.57 -21.67 -7.23
CA ARG A 345 -13.63 -20.73 -6.82
C ARG A 345 -13.10 -19.32 -6.60
N ALA A 346 -11.95 -19.16 -5.95
CA ALA A 346 -11.35 -17.86 -5.70
C ALA A 346 -10.94 -17.16 -7.01
N GLU A 347 -10.27 -17.88 -7.92
CA GLU A 347 -9.88 -17.37 -9.23
C GLU A 347 -11.09 -16.93 -10.06
N ALA A 348 -12.13 -17.77 -10.11
CA ALA A 348 -13.35 -17.50 -10.85
C ALA A 348 -14.02 -16.20 -10.37
N VAL A 349 -14.21 -16.05 -9.06
CA VAL A 349 -14.81 -14.86 -8.45
C VAL A 349 -13.98 -13.61 -8.69
N THR A 350 -12.66 -13.67 -8.50
CA THR A 350 -11.81 -12.49 -8.71
C THR A 350 -11.85 -12.03 -10.17
N ILE A 351 -11.87 -12.95 -11.14
CA ILE A 351 -11.95 -12.58 -12.56
C ILE A 351 -13.32 -12.00 -12.91
N ILE A 352 -14.40 -12.56 -12.37
CA ILE A 352 -15.76 -12.02 -12.57
C ILE A 352 -15.89 -10.62 -11.98
N LEU A 353 -15.32 -10.35 -10.80
CA LEU A 353 -15.34 -9.01 -10.22
C LEU A 353 -14.57 -8.00 -11.06
N LYS A 354 -13.39 -8.37 -11.57
CA LYS A 354 -12.63 -7.50 -12.47
C LYS A 354 -13.38 -7.20 -13.77
N LEU A 355 -14.12 -8.16 -14.29
CA LEU A 355 -15.01 -7.91 -15.44
C LEU A 355 -16.02 -6.79 -15.15
N LEU A 356 -16.48 -6.63 -13.90
CA LEU A 356 -17.45 -5.58 -13.52
C LEU A 356 -16.80 -4.21 -13.31
N GLU A 357 -15.47 -4.14 -13.29
CA GLU A 357 -14.70 -2.90 -13.13
C GLU A 357 -14.35 -2.24 -14.48
N GLU A 358 -14.57 -2.93 -15.60
CA GLU A 358 -14.46 -2.45 -16.98
C GLU A 358 -15.76 -1.78 -17.46
#